data_AF-A0A1Q7BEF7-F1
#
_entry.id   AF-A0A1Q7BEF7-F1
#
_cell.length_a   1.000
_cell.length_b   1.000
_cell.length_c   1.000
_cell.angle_alpha   90.00
_cell.angle_beta   90.00
_cell.angle_gamma   90.00
#
_symmetry.space_group_name_H-M   'P 1'
#
loop_
_entity.id
_entity.type
_entity.pdbx_description
1 polymer ?
#
loop_
_entity_poly.entity_id
_entity_poly.type
_entity_poly.pdbx_seq_one_letter_code
_entity_poly.pdbx_strand_id
1 'polypeptide(L)'
;MYRRRVPEDAVVSWELARFCTGLSHEIGRQIAVLINRRGVVEDVIVGDGREVLLPDLSGYRLGQRSLRGIRMVHTHLRNEPLSQDDLTDLALLRLDLMAAIGVLHDGMPGQLYAANILPPNPGGKACEVWKPVLIQDCQVDIGKFLSSLEEEIARARPAHHVTKEKEQSILVSVSKQSHADQQDSLAELSELAASAGLSVLETVIQRPQALHPKYLLGSGKLKEVVIKALQHGVDYLVFDQDLSPAQAAAIADLTELKVIDRTQLILDIFSRRAQSRAGKIQVELAQLRYRLPRLTGRGNALSRLAGGIGGRGPGETARCR
;
A
#
# COMPACT_ATOMS: atom_id res chain seq x y z
N MET A 1 17.34 13.78 13.69
CA MET A 1 16.24 14.14 12.77
C MET A 1 14.88 14.21 13.46
N TYR A 2 14.42 13.19 14.20
CA TYR A 2 13.07 13.09 14.78
C TYR A 2 12.52 14.26 15.61
N ARG A 3 13.37 15.09 16.23
CA ARG A 3 12.92 16.26 17.02
C ARG A 3 12.67 17.52 16.18
N ARG A 4 12.99 17.49 14.89
CA ARG A 4 12.83 18.63 13.98
C ARG A 4 11.40 18.66 13.47
N ARG A 5 10.81 19.86 13.41
CA ARG A 5 9.49 20.08 12.80
C ARG A 5 9.66 20.77 11.46
N VAL A 6 8.84 20.34 10.51
CA VAL A 6 8.67 20.97 9.21
C VAL A 6 7.41 21.84 9.30
N PRO A 7 7.40 23.06 8.74
CA PRO A 7 6.17 23.83 8.60
C PRO A 7 5.09 23.03 7.86
N GLU A 8 3.82 23.16 8.26
CA GLU A 8 2.72 22.38 7.66
C GLU A 8 2.46 22.77 6.20
N ASP A 9 2.83 23.99 5.82
CA ASP A 9 2.75 24.56 4.48
C ASP A 9 3.98 24.28 3.61
N ALA A 10 5.05 23.68 4.15
CA ALA A 10 6.27 23.38 3.41
C ALA A 10 6.41 21.89 3.08
N VAL A 11 6.90 21.59 1.87
CA VAL A 11 7.30 20.22 1.46
C VAL A 11 8.34 19.68 2.45
N VAL A 12 9.39 20.46 2.70
CA VAL A 12 10.47 20.18 3.65
C VAL A 12 11.04 21.53 4.12
N SER A 13 11.54 21.61 5.35
CA SER A 13 12.23 22.82 5.81
C SER A 13 13.65 22.88 5.26
N TRP A 14 14.15 24.09 4.96
CA TRP A 14 15.53 24.29 4.54
C TRP A 14 16.54 23.66 5.51
N GLU A 15 16.28 23.77 6.81
CA GLU A 15 17.15 23.20 7.85
C GLU A 15 17.19 21.67 7.81
N LEU A 16 16.04 21.02 7.60
CA LEU A 16 15.97 19.56 7.48
C LEU A 16 16.63 19.09 6.18
N ALA A 17 16.39 19.80 5.07
CA ALA A 17 17.01 19.51 3.79
C ALA A 17 18.54 19.58 3.83
N ARG A 18 19.09 20.67 4.40
CA ARG A 18 20.55 20.83 4.56
C ARG A 18 21.13 19.73 5.46
N PHE A 19 20.41 19.35 6.51
CA PHE A 19 20.86 18.29 7.39
C PHE A 19 20.86 16.91 6.70
N CYS A 20 19.81 16.56 5.96
CA CYS A 20 19.74 15.30 5.21
C CYS A 20 20.81 15.23 4.12
N THR A 21 20.93 16.28 3.30
CA THR A 21 21.91 16.32 2.18
C THR A 21 23.35 16.30 2.66
N GLY A 22 23.68 17.03 3.73
CA GLY A 22 25.01 17.00 4.34
C GLY A 22 25.37 15.61 4.89
N LEU A 23 24.44 14.96 5.60
CA LEU A 23 24.66 13.60 6.08
C LEU A 23 24.79 12.60 4.93
N SER A 24 23.93 12.70 3.91
CA SER A 24 24.00 11.82 2.73
C SER A 24 25.32 11.95 1.98
N HIS A 25 25.86 13.17 1.89
CA HIS A 25 27.17 13.42 1.33
C HIS A 25 28.28 12.75 2.15
N GLU A 26 28.24 12.91 3.48
CA GLU A 26 29.25 12.35 4.40
C GLU A 26 29.27 10.82 4.37
N ILE A 27 28.09 10.18 4.37
CA ILE A 27 28.00 8.71 4.44
C ILE A 27 27.98 8.03 3.06
N GLY A 28 27.84 8.81 1.97
CA GLY A 28 27.72 8.30 0.60
C GLY A 28 26.46 7.45 0.36
N ARG A 29 25.37 7.70 1.11
CA ARG A 29 24.11 6.94 1.04
C ARG A 29 22.91 7.87 1.02
N GLN A 30 21.82 7.41 0.41
CA GLN A 30 20.57 8.17 0.42
C GLN A 30 19.94 8.14 1.82
N ILE A 31 19.38 9.27 2.23
CA ILE A 31 18.58 9.40 3.45
C ILE A 31 17.16 9.80 3.04
N ALA A 32 16.17 9.11 3.58
CA ALA A 32 14.77 9.48 3.47
C ALA A 32 14.18 9.80 4.83
N VAL A 33 13.18 10.68 4.82
CA VAL A 33 12.37 11.05 5.97
C VAL A 33 10.90 10.97 5.61
N LEU A 34 10.11 10.37 6.50
CA LEU A 34 8.66 10.35 6.40
C LEU A 34 8.10 11.47 7.28
N ILE A 35 7.34 12.37 6.67
CA ILE A 35 6.81 13.56 7.36
C ILE A 35 5.28 13.51 7.29
N ASN A 36 4.63 13.58 8.44
CA ASN A 36 3.16 13.64 8.49
C ASN A 36 2.64 15.06 8.17
N ARG A 37 1.31 15.21 8.03
CA ARG A 37 0.69 16.52 7.73
C ARG A 37 0.91 17.60 8.80
N ARG A 38 1.19 17.22 10.05
CA ARG A 38 1.54 18.16 11.14
C ARG A 38 3.02 18.57 11.12
N GLY A 39 3.76 18.11 10.10
CA GLY A 39 5.18 18.41 9.95
C GLY A 39 6.10 17.65 10.90
N VAL A 40 5.62 16.58 11.54
CA VAL A 40 6.43 15.73 12.40
C VAL A 40 7.14 14.68 11.54
N VAL A 41 8.45 14.51 11.77
CA VAL A 41 9.24 13.42 11.17
C VAL A 41 8.91 12.13 11.93
N GLU A 42 8.18 11.24 11.27
CA GLU A 42 7.73 9.97 11.83
C GLU A 42 8.80 8.88 11.70
N ASP A 43 9.54 8.87 10.58
CA ASP A 43 10.57 7.88 10.31
C ASP A 43 11.76 8.50 9.56
N VAL A 44 12.93 7.90 9.73
CA VAL A 44 14.19 8.25 9.07
C VAL A 44 14.81 6.96 8.58
N ILE A 45 14.99 6.86 7.26
CA ILE A 45 15.44 5.66 6.58
C ILE A 45 16.78 5.96 5.93
N VAL A 46 17.73 5.04 6.03
CA VAL A 46 19.03 5.13 5.34
C VAL A 46 19.06 4.07 4.26
N GLY A 47 18.90 4.52 3.01
CA GLY A 47 18.96 3.68 1.82
C GLY A 47 20.38 3.30 1.44
N ASP A 48 20.55 2.62 0.31
CA ASP A 48 21.87 2.48 -0.32
C ASP A 48 22.14 3.65 -1.27
N GLY A 49 23.10 3.53 -2.18
CA GLY A 49 23.42 4.61 -3.14
C GLY A 49 22.37 4.83 -4.23
N ARG A 50 21.37 3.93 -4.35
CA ARG A 50 20.40 3.89 -5.46
C ARG A 50 18.95 3.81 -5.00
N GLU A 51 18.67 3.13 -3.89
CA GLU A 51 17.31 2.86 -3.42
C GLU A 51 17.16 3.09 -1.91
N VAL A 52 15.96 3.52 -1.51
CA VAL A 52 15.54 3.59 -0.11
C VAL A 52 14.48 2.50 0.12
N LEU A 53 14.82 1.47 0.88
CA LEU A 53 13.86 0.44 1.26
C LEU A 53 12.86 0.98 2.29
N LEU A 54 11.61 1.10 1.87
CA LEU A 54 10.55 1.62 2.70
C LEU A 54 10.17 0.66 3.84
N PRO A 55 9.96 1.18 5.06
CA PRO A 55 9.50 0.38 6.19
C PRO A 55 8.06 -0.09 5.97
N ASP A 56 7.62 -1.06 6.76
CA ASP A 56 6.25 -1.52 6.75
C ASP A 56 5.30 -0.40 7.23
N LEU A 57 4.58 0.21 6.29
CA LEU A 57 3.64 1.31 6.55
C LEU A 57 2.26 0.83 7.02
N SER A 58 2.09 -0.43 7.42
CA SER A 58 0.82 -0.97 7.94
C SER A 58 0.24 -0.22 9.15
N GLY A 59 1.04 0.62 9.84
CA GLY A 59 0.58 1.56 10.87
C GLY A 59 -0.17 2.79 10.34
N TYR A 60 -0.04 3.10 9.05
CA TYR A 60 -0.64 4.26 8.38
C TYR A 60 -1.74 3.80 7.42
N ARG A 61 -2.75 3.13 7.99
CA ARG A 61 -3.91 2.69 7.22
C ARG A 61 -4.55 3.89 6.53
N LEU A 62 -4.76 3.80 5.22
CA LEU A 62 -5.77 4.65 4.59
C LEU A 62 -7.11 4.30 5.24
N GLY A 63 -7.55 5.16 6.15
CA GLY A 63 -8.91 5.13 6.67
C GLY A 63 -9.90 5.58 5.58
N GLN A 64 -10.77 6.52 5.92
CA GLN A 64 -11.64 7.18 4.93
C GLN A 64 -10.91 8.15 3.98
N ARG A 65 -9.58 8.31 4.11
CA ARG A 65 -8.82 9.32 3.35
C ARG A 65 -8.46 8.86 1.94
N SER A 66 -8.24 9.83 1.06
CA SER A 66 -7.81 9.59 -0.31
C SER A 66 -6.30 9.37 -0.42
N LEU A 67 -5.52 9.89 0.53
CA LEU A 67 -4.06 9.76 0.59
C LEU A 67 -3.64 9.31 2.00
N ARG A 68 -2.41 8.79 2.11
CA ARG A 68 -1.89 8.15 3.34
C ARG A 68 -1.62 9.13 4.49
N GLY A 69 -1.58 10.44 4.22
CA GLY A 69 -1.31 11.46 5.24
C GLY A 69 0.18 11.65 5.55
N ILE A 70 1.05 11.07 4.73
CA ILE A 70 2.51 11.12 4.86
C ILE A 70 3.09 11.53 3.52
N ARG A 71 4.07 12.42 3.57
CA ARG A 71 4.98 12.70 2.46
C ARG A 71 6.35 12.10 2.72
N MET A 72 6.98 11.58 1.69
CA MET A 72 8.34 11.09 1.73
C MET A 72 9.26 12.11 1.10
N VAL A 73 10.33 12.47 1.81
CA VAL A 73 11.39 13.32 1.30
C VAL A 73 12.71 12.57 1.41
N HIS A 74 13.41 12.36 0.29
CA HIS A 74 14.69 11.66 0.28
C HIS A 74 15.76 12.42 -0.50
N THR A 75 17.00 11.96 -0.43
CA THR A 75 18.14 12.60 -1.07
C THR A 75 18.61 11.82 -2.30
N HIS A 76 18.95 12.52 -3.38
CA HIS A 76 19.60 11.94 -4.55
C HIS A 76 21.06 12.39 -4.65
N LEU A 77 22.00 11.45 -4.51
CA LEU A 77 23.44 11.73 -4.49
C LEU A 77 23.97 12.37 -5.79
N ARG A 78 23.25 12.22 -6.90
CA ARG A 78 23.64 12.72 -8.23
C ARG A 78 22.85 13.93 -8.69
N ASN A 79 22.00 14.51 -7.83
CA ASN A 79 21.07 15.59 -8.20
C ASN A 79 20.29 15.23 -9.48
N GLU A 80 19.66 14.05 -9.44
CA GLU A 80 18.92 13.46 -10.54
C GLU A 80 17.40 13.45 -10.25
N PRO A 81 16.53 13.38 -11.28
CA PRO A 81 15.09 13.31 -11.11
C PRO A 81 14.62 12.08 -10.32
N LEU A 82 13.34 12.08 -9.92
CA LEU A 82 12.68 10.91 -9.34
C LEU A 82 12.78 9.70 -10.28
N SER A 83 13.15 8.54 -9.72
CA SER A 83 13.21 7.28 -10.45
C SER A 83 11.81 6.71 -10.69
N GLN A 84 11.70 5.74 -11.59
CA GLN A 84 10.44 5.03 -11.81
C GLN A 84 9.99 4.26 -10.55
N ASP A 85 10.93 3.81 -9.73
CA ASP A 85 10.63 3.14 -8.46
C ASP A 85 10.04 4.12 -7.45
N ASP A 86 10.54 5.36 -7.38
CA ASP A 86 9.97 6.40 -6.52
C ASP A 86 8.53 6.74 -6.92
N LEU A 87 8.26 6.87 -8.22
CA LEU A 87 6.92 7.14 -8.74
C LEU A 87 5.97 5.96 -8.51
N THR A 88 6.52 4.74 -8.58
CA THR A 88 5.78 3.51 -8.28
C THR A 88 5.43 3.47 -6.80
N ASP A 89 6.38 3.71 -5.91
CA ASP A 89 6.16 3.71 -4.47
C ASP A 89 5.20 4.83 -4.03
N LEU A 90 5.29 6.01 -4.66
CA LEU A 90 4.30 7.09 -4.50
C LEU A 90 2.88 6.58 -4.77
N ALA A 91 2.65 5.96 -5.93
CA ALA A 91 1.32 5.48 -6.33
C ALA A 91 0.83 4.33 -5.43
N LEU A 92 1.70 3.34 -5.18
CA LEU A 92 1.37 2.13 -4.43
C LEU A 92 1.06 2.39 -2.97
N LEU A 93 1.91 3.20 -2.33
CA LEU A 93 1.77 3.52 -0.91
C LEU A 93 0.84 4.71 -0.70
N ARG A 94 0.31 5.27 -1.79
CA ARG A 94 -0.63 6.39 -1.80
C ARG A 94 -0.14 7.57 -0.98
N LEU A 95 1.16 7.85 -1.08
CA LEU A 95 1.78 8.94 -0.33
C LEU A 95 1.16 10.27 -0.76
N ASP A 96 1.09 11.21 0.17
CA ASP A 96 0.62 12.57 -0.11
C ASP A 96 1.53 13.23 -1.16
N LEU A 97 2.85 12.99 -1.06
CA LEU A 97 3.88 13.54 -1.95
C LEU A 97 5.14 12.67 -1.87
N MET A 98 5.85 12.54 -2.99
CA MET A 98 7.22 12.03 -3.07
C MET A 98 8.14 13.17 -3.50
N ALA A 99 9.24 13.42 -2.77
CA ALA A 99 10.19 14.47 -3.13
C ALA A 99 11.65 14.07 -2.93
N ALA A 100 12.48 14.24 -3.97
CA ALA A 100 13.92 14.05 -3.91
C ALA A 100 14.65 15.40 -3.87
N ILE A 101 15.63 15.52 -2.97
CA ILE A 101 16.53 16.66 -2.88
C ILE A 101 17.88 16.22 -3.43
N GLY A 102 18.34 16.86 -4.49
CA GLY A 102 19.68 16.61 -5.00
C GLY A 102 20.76 17.03 -4.03
N VAL A 103 21.81 16.23 -3.92
CA VAL A 103 22.99 16.54 -3.11
C VAL A 103 24.05 17.14 -4.02
N LEU A 104 24.51 18.35 -3.71
CA LEU A 104 25.62 18.99 -4.40
C LEU A 104 26.96 18.44 -3.92
N HIS A 105 28.03 18.76 -4.66
CA HIS A 105 29.39 18.28 -4.39
C HIS A 105 29.96 18.77 -3.05
N ASP A 106 29.43 19.87 -2.51
CA ASP A 106 29.76 20.45 -1.20
C ASP A 106 28.82 19.95 -0.08
N GLY A 107 27.93 19.01 -0.37
CA GLY A 107 26.92 18.49 0.54
C GLY A 107 25.71 19.40 0.75
N MET A 108 25.59 20.51 0.01
CA MET A 108 24.45 21.41 0.12
C MET A 108 23.23 20.92 -0.68
N PRO A 109 22.00 21.36 -0.31
CA PRO A 109 20.80 21.07 -1.10
C PRO A 109 20.83 21.68 -2.51
N GLY A 110 20.59 20.84 -3.50
CA GLY A 110 20.42 21.21 -4.91
C GLY A 110 18.95 21.35 -5.32
N GLN A 111 18.60 20.75 -6.45
CA GLN A 111 17.24 20.80 -6.98
C GLN A 111 16.29 19.92 -6.15
N LEU A 112 15.06 20.39 -5.99
CA LEU A 112 13.93 19.65 -5.48
C LEU A 112 13.14 19.08 -6.66
N TYR A 113 13.08 17.76 -6.72
CA TYR A 113 12.19 17.01 -7.60
C TYR A 113 11.02 16.52 -6.77
N ALA A 114 9.79 16.72 -7.24
CA ALA A 114 8.60 16.30 -6.51
C ALA A 114 7.57 15.70 -7.45
N ALA A 115 6.75 14.80 -6.91
CA ALA A 115 5.62 14.23 -7.61
C ALA A 115 4.45 13.97 -6.66
N ASN A 116 3.24 14.06 -7.20
CA ASN A 116 2.00 13.73 -6.51
C ASN A 116 1.18 12.72 -7.32
N ILE A 117 0.24 12.08 -6.65
CA ILE A 117 -0.76 11.21 -7.31
C ILE A 117 -1.75 12.09 -8.07
N LEU A 118 -2.16 11.63 -9.25
CA LEU A 118 -3.22 12.25 -10.02
C LEU A 118 -4.58 11.62 -9.67
N PRO A 119 -5.67 12.40 -9.68
CA PRO A 119 -7.01 11.86 -9.73
C PRO A 119 -7.21 10.97 -10.96
N PRO A 120 -8.18 10.04 -10.92
CA PRO A 120 -8.61 9.27 -12.08
C PRO A 120 -8.80 10.18 -13.30
N ASN A 121 -8.02 9.94 -14.34
CA ASN A 121 -8.03 10.74 -15.56
C ASN A 121 -8.15 9.83 -16.80
N PRO A 122 -8.71 10.34 -17.92
CA PRO A 122 -8.85 9.56 -19.14
C PRO A 122 -7.53 9.03 -19.72
N GLY A 123 -6.41 9.66 -19.36
CA GLY A 123 -5.07 9.27 -19.80
C GLY A 123 -4.43 8.14 -19.00
N GLY A 124 -5.07 7.63 -17.94
CA GLY A 124 -4.55 6.55 -17.10
C GLY A 124 -3.24 6.86 -16.37
N LYS A 125 -2.84 8.14 -16.30
CA LYS A 125 -1.61 8.55 -15.60
C LYS A 125 -1.83 8.50 -14.10
N ALA A 126 -0.95 7.79 -13.37
CA ALA A 126 -1.05 7.64 -11.93
C ALA A 126 -0.44 8.80 -11.15
N CYS A 127 0.64 9.42 -11.66
CA CYS A 127 1.39 10.46 -10.96
C CYS A 127 1.71 11.62 -11.90
N GLU A 128 1.85 12.81 -11.32
CA GLU A 128 2.35 14.03 -11.97
C GLU A 128 3.69 14.41 -11.35
N VAL A 129 4.69 14.65 -12.20
CA VAL A 129 6.03 15.10 -11.80
C VAL A 129 6.11 16.61 -11.97
N TRP A 130 6.51 17.31 -10.92
CA TRP A 130 6.64 18.76 -10.92
C TRP A 130 7.87 19.20 -11.69
N LYS A 131 7.84 20.44 -12.21
CA LYS A 131 9.04 21.07 -12.76
C LYS A 131 10.08 21.23 -11.63
N PRO A 132 11.34 20.83 -11.84
CA PRO A 132 12.35 20.95 -10.81
C PRO A 132 12.61 22.42 -10.48
N VAL A 133 12.75 22.69 -9.19
CA VAL A 133 13.04 24.01 -8.63
C VAL A 133 14.20 23.91 -7.67
N LEU A 134 14.92 25.01 -7.42
CA LEU A 134 15.78 25.04 -6.24
C LEU A 134 14.89 25.00 -5.00
N ILE A 135 15.32 24.28 -3.98
CA ILE A 135 14.51 24.10 -2.77
C ILE A 135 14.12 25.43 -2.09
N GLN A 136 14.98 26.44 -2.19
CA GLN A 136 14.73 27.79 -1.68
C GLN A 136 13.64 28.54 -2.46
N ASP A 137 13.41 28.15 -3.72
CA ASP A 137 12.43 28.76 -4.62
C ASP A 137 11.10 27.98 -4.60
N CYS A 138 10.99 26.92 -3.79
CA CYS A 138 9.77 26.14 -3.66
C CYS A 138 8.72 26.92 -2.83
N GLN A 139 7.83 27.64 -3.51
CA GLN A 139 6.79 28.47 -2.90
C GLN A 139 5.41 27.78 -2.77
N VAL A 140 5.38 26.44 -2.85
CA VAL A 140 4.11 25.69 -2.82
C VAL A 140 3.63 25.55 -1.37
N ASP A 141 2.44 26.07 -1.09
CA ASP A 141 1.69 25.79 0.14
C ASP A 141 1.16 24.34 0.07
N ILE A 142 1.94 23.40 0.61
CA ILE A 142 1.64 21.97 0.50
C ILE A 142 0.33 21.61 1.19
N GLY A 143 -0.03 22.32 2.28
CA GLY A 143 -1.26 22.08 3.02
C GLY A 143 -2.50 22.34 2.17
N LYS A 144 -2.55 23.48 1.47
CA LYS A 144 -3.64 23.80 0.54
C LYS A 144 -3.64 22.89 -0.68
N PHE A 145 -2.45 22.63 -1.25
CA PHE A 145 -2.32 21.74 -2.40
C PHE A 145 -2.89 20.35 -2.11
N LEU A 146 -2.47 19.72 -1.01
CA LEU A 146 -2.91 18.38 -0.64
C LEU A 146 -4.41 18.33 -0.32
N SER A 147 -4.95 19.37 0.33
CA SER A 147 -6.38 19.45 0.60
C SER A 147 -7.20 19.50 -0.70
N SER A 148 -6.79 20.33 -1.66
CA SER A 148 -7.42 20.40 -2.99
C SER A 148 -7.31 19.08 -3.75
N LEU A 149 -6.13 18.44 -3.73
CA LEU A 149 -5.89 17.17 -4.40
C LEU A 149 -6.75 16.05 -3.80
N GLU A 150 -6.88 15.99 -2.47
CA GLU A 150 -7.74 15.01 -1.82
C GLU A 150 -9.21 15.19 -2.17
N GLU A 151 -9.70 16.43 -2.22
CA GLU A 151 -11.06 16.74 -2.64
C GLU A 151 -11.31 16.34 -4.10
N GLU A 152 -10.32 16.54 -4.97
CA GLU A 152 -10.41 16.11 -6.37
C GLU A 152 -10.41 14.59 -6.50
N ILE A 153 -9.51 13.89 -5.80
CA ILE A 153 -9.50 12.42 -5.75
C ILE A 153 -10.79 11.89 -5.11
N ALA A 154 -11.32 12.55 -4.09
CA ALA A 154 -12.57 12.16 -3.43
C ALA A 154 -13.80 12.39 -4.32
N ARG A 155 -13.81 13.43 -5.17
CA ARG A 155 -14.85 13.68 -6.18
C ARG A 155 -14.75 12.73 -7.38
N ALA A 156 -13.53 12.42 -7.78
CA ALA A 156 -13.24 11.56 -8.93
C ALA A 156 -13.28 10.07 -8.58
N ARG A 157 -13.07 9.69 -7.31
CA ARG A 157 -13.67 8.50 -6.73
C ARG A 157 -15.16 8.70 -6.91
N PRO A 158 -15.81 7.91 -7.76
CA PRO A 158 -17.23 8.14 -7.90
C PRO A 158 -17.86 7.82 -6.54
N ALA A 159 -19.12 8.18 -6.36
CA ALA A 159 -19.99 7.41 -5.51
C ALA A 159 -20.09 5.96 -6.05
N HIS A 160 -18.95 5.24 -6.13
CA HIS A 160 -18.75 3.95 -6.75
C HIS A 160 -19.46 2.84 -5.98
N HIS A 161 -20.00 3.16 -4.80
CA HIS A 161 -20.89 2.28 -4.05
C HIS A 161 -22.38 2.39 -4.44
N VAL A 162 -22.81 3.36 -5.24
CA VAL A 162 -24.25 3.55 -5.51
C VAL A 162 -24.66 3.15 -6.94
N THR A 163 -23.74 3.09 -7.91
CA THR A 163 -24.10 2.80 -9.32
C THR A 163 -23.36 1.65 -10.02
N LYS A 164 -22.33 1.03 -9.43
CA LYS A 164 -21.75 -0.19 -10.01
C LYS A 164 -22.68 -1.37 -9.71
N GLU A 165 -23.36 -1.91 -10.71
CA GLU A 165 -24.13 -3.17 -10.56
C GLU A 165 -23.23 -4.35 -10.15
N LYS A 166 -21.91 -4.28 -10.41
CA LYS A 166 -20.92 -5.31 -10.08
C LYS A 166 -19.59 -4.73 -9.59
N GLU A 167 -19.07 -5.28 -8.49
CA GLU A 167 -17.75 -4.94 -7.95
C GLU A 167 -16.65 -5.44 -8.90
N GLN A 168 -15.61 -4.64 -9.16
CA GLN A 168 -14.58 -4.98 -10.15
C GLN A 168 -13.45 -5.80 -9.52
N SER A 169 -12.89 -6.74 -10.26
CA SER A 169 -11.88 -7.67 -9.76
C SER A 169 -10.75 -7.94 -10.76
N ILE A 170 -9.57 -8.21 -10.22
CA ILE A 170 -8.46 -8.85 -10.93
C ILE A 170 -8.30 -10.27 -10.39
N LEU A 171 -8.17 -11.24 -11.28
CA LEU A 171 -7.86 -12.62 -10.91
C LEU A 171 -6.35 -12.86 -10.97
N VAL A 172 -5.82 -13.57 -9.99
CA VAL A 172 -4.39 -13.89 -9.92
C VAL A 172 -4.21 -15.39 -9.73
N SER A 173 -3.44 -16.02 -10.62
CA SER A 173 -2.98 -17.40 -10.45
C SER A 173 -1.45 -17.44 -10.35
N VAL A 174 -0.97 -18.09 -9.31
CA VAL A 174 0.45 -18.26 -8.97
C VAL A 174 0.71 -19.73 -8.70
N SER A 175 1.19 -20.44 -9.71
CA SER A 175 1.46 -21.87 -9.57
C SER A 175 2.65 -22.33 -10.42
N LYS A 176 3.19 -23.50 -10.08
CA LYS A 176 4.25 -24.16 -10.88
C LYS A 176 3.69 -24.92 -12.09
N GLN A 177 2.36 -25.09 -12.17
CA GLN A 177 1.68 -25.81 -13.25
C GLN A 177 1.90 -25.12 -14.59
N SER A 178 1.54 -25.80 -15.69
CA SER A 178 1.70 -25.21 -17.01
C SER A 178 0.86 -23.93 -17.16
N HIS A 179 1.24 -23.08 -18.12
CA HIS A 179 0.46 -21.88 -18.40
C HIS A 179 -0.97 -22.25 -18.87
N ALA A 180 -1.12 -23.36 -19.60
CA ALA A 180 -2.43 -23.85 -20.03
C ALA A 180 -3.32 -24.21 -18.83
N ASP A 181 -2.80 -25.00 -17.89
CA ASP A 181 -3.57 -25.41 -16.70
C ASP A 181 -4.02 -24.20 -15.86
N GLN A 182 -3.15 -23.19 -15.71
CA GLN A 182 -3.48 -21.96 -14.99
C GLN A 182 -4.52 -21.12 -15.73
N GLN A 183 -4.47 -21.08 -17.07
CA GLN A 183 -5.45 -20.38 -17.87
C GLN A 183 -6.84 -21.02 -17.72
N ASP A 184 -6.91 -22.36 -17.75
CA ASP A 184 -8.15 -23.11 -17.58
C ASP A 184 -8.72 -22.90 -16.17
N SER A 185 -7.87 -22.94 -15.14
CA SER A 185 -8.27 -22.69 -13.76
C SER A 185 -8.78 -21.25 -13.55
N LEU A 186 -8.16 -20.27 -14.22
CA LEU A 186 -8.62 -18.87 -14.19
C LEU A 186 -9.91 -18.65 -14.97
N ALA A 187 -10.13 -19.38 -16.06
CA ALA A 187 -11.40 -19.35 -16.78
C ALA A 187 -12.54 -19.84 -15.88
N GLU A 188 -12.32 -20.96 -15.17
CA GLU A 188 -13.26 -21.44 -14.16
C GLU A 188 -13.47 -20.41 -13.03
N LEU A 189 -12.39 -19.83 -12.51
CA LEU A 189 -12.47 -18.83 -11.45
C LEU A 189 -13.22 -17.57 -11.89
N SER A 190 -13.13 -17.19 -13.17
CA SER A 190 -13.88 -16.09 -13.76
C SER A 190 -15.39 -16.34 -13.72
N GLU A 191 -15.83 -17.55 -14.06
CA GLU A 191 -17.25 -17.94 -13.96
C GLU A 191 -17.75 -17.95 -12.51
N LEU A 192 -16.91 -18.40 -11.57
CA LEU A 192 -17.20 -18.31 -10.13
C LEU A 192 -17.32 -16.86 -9.67
N ALA A 193 -16.39 -16.00 -10.07
CA ALA A 193 -16.40 -14.58 -9.73
C ALA A 193 -17.66 -13.89 -10.28
N ALA A 194 -18.05 -14.18 -11.53
CA ALA A 194 -19.29 -13.69 -12.12
C ALA A 194 -20.53 -14.15 -11.34
N SER A 195 -20.56 -15.41 -10.89
CA SER A 195 -21.62 -15.94 -10.01
C SER A 195 -21.67 -15.26 -8.64
N ALA A 196 -20.55 -14.73 -8.17
CA ALA A 196 -20.44 -13.92 -6.96
C ALA A 196 -20.71 -12.42 -7.21
N GLY A 197 -21.16 -12.03 -8.41
CA GLY A 197 -21.45 -10.63 -8.74
C GLY A 197 -20.20 -9.76 -8.92
N LEU A 198 -19.03 -10.38 -9.11
CA LEU A 198 -17.79 -9.69 -9.46
C LEU A 198 -17.68 -9.57 -10.98
N SER A 199 -17.07 -8.49 -11.45
CA SER A 199 -16.73 -8.25 -12.85
C SER A 199 -15.22 -8.38 -13.00
N VAL A 200 -14.76 -9.35 -13.79
CA VAL A 200 -13.33 -9.61 -14.00
C VAL A 200 -12.82 -8.66 -15.08
N LEU A 201 -11.90 -7.76 -14.71
CA LEU A 201 -11.27 -6.82 -15.64
C LEU A 201 -10.01 -7.39 -16.27
N GLU A 202 -9.23 -8.14 -15.50
CA GLU A 202 -7.95 -8.68 -15.95
C GLU A 202 -7.60 -9.97 -15.20
N THR A 203 -6.80 -10.80 -15.85
CA THR A 203 -6.21 -12.01 -15.29
C THR A 203 -4.68 -11.90 -15.27
N VAL A 204 -4.06 -12.31 -14.18
CA VAL A 204 -2.60 -12.30 -13.99
C VAL A 204 -2.13 -13.72 -13.72
N ILE A 205 -1.26 -14.24 -14.58
CA ILE A 205 -0.62 -15.54 -14.42
C ILE A 205 0.85 -15.35 -14.07
N GLN A 206 1.31 -16.05 -13.04
CA GLN A 206 2.71 -16.06 -12.65
C GLN A 206 3.19 -17.49 -12.38
N ARG A 207 4.31 -17.86 -13.03
CA ARG A 207 5.02 -19.12 -12.78
C ARG A 207 6.35 -18.85 -12.05
N PRO A 208 6.37 -18.84 -10.71
CA PRO A 208 7.61 -18.62 -9.98
C PRO A 208 8.43 -19.92 -9.86
N GLN A 209 9.75 -19.79 -9.82
CA GLN A 209 10.64 -20.93 -9.50
C GLN A 209 10.41 -21.41 -8.05
N ALA A 210 10.18 -20.47 -7.12
CA ALA A 210 9.80 -20.72 -5.73
C ALA A 210 8.71 -19.73 -5.28
N LEU A 211 7.71 -20.20 -4.53
CA LEU A 211 6.62 -19.37 -4.02
C LEU A 211 7.14 -18.47 -2.89
N HIS A 212 6.81 -17.18 -2.92
CA HIS A 212 7.22 -16.26 -1.86
C HIS A 212 6.41 -16.53 -0.58
N PRO A 213 7.03 -16.78 0.58
CA PRO A 213 6.32 -17.20 1.79
C PRO A 213 5.32 -16.14 2.27
N LYS A 214 5.63 -14.84 2.10
CA LYS A 214 4.78 -13.73 2.58
C LYS A 214 3.68 -13.29 1.59
N TYR A 215 3.86 -13.46 0.29
CA TYR A 215 3.00 -12.82 -0.72
C TYR A 215 2.54 -13.74 -1.86
N LEU A 216 2.99 -15.01 -1.90
CA LEU A 216 2.98 -15.93 -3.05
C LEU A 216 3.71 -15.42 -4.30
N LEU A 217 3.39 -14.20 -4.71
CA LEU A 217 4.06 -13.40 -5.73
C LEU A 217 5.40 -12.84 -5.21
N GLY A 218 6.34 -12.58 -6.12
CA GLY A 218 7.46 -11.68 -5.82
C GLY A 218 6.95 -10.25 -5.59
N SER A 219 7.66 -9.46 -4.78
CA SER A 219 7.29 -8.08 -4.47
C SER A 219 7.08 -7.24 -5.73
N GLY A 220 7.97 -7.34 -6.73
CA GLY A 220 7.85 -6.61 -7.99
C GLY A 220 6.56 -6.93 -8.77
N LYS A 221 6.19 -8.20 -8.86
CA LYS A 221 4.95 -8.60 -9.57
C LYS A 221 3.71 -8.11 -8.84
N LEU A 222 3.74 -8.14 -7.50
CA LEU A 222 2.65 -7.61 -6.70
C LEU A 222 2.51 -6.09 -6.88
N LYS A 223 3.62 -5.35 -6.95
CA LYS A 223 3.63 -3.92 -7.32
C LYS A 223 2.95 -3.68 -8.68
N GLU A 224 3.29 -4.45 -9.71
CA GLU A 224 2.64 -4.36 -11.03
C GLU A 224 1.13 -4.57 -10.97
N VAL A 225 0.68 -5.60 -10.23
CA VAL A 225 -0.75 -5.89 -10.07
C VAL A 225 -1.49 -4.74 -9.40
N VAL A 226 -0.89 -4.11 -8.38
CA VAL A 226 -1.50 -2.96 -7.70
C VAL A 226 -1.56 -1.74 -8.60
N ILE A 227 -0.53 -1.46 -9.41
CA ILE A 227 -0.57 -0.36 -10.39
C ILE A 227 -1.77 -0.54 -11.33
N LYS A 228 -1.94 -1.75 -11.89
CA LYS A 228 -3.08 -2.09 -12.75
C LYS A 228 -4.41 -1.92 -12.02
N ALA A 229 -4.48 -2.41 -10.79
CA ALA A 229 -5.68 -2.29 -9.97
C ALA A 229 -6.08 -0.83 -9.71
N LEU A 230 -5.11 0.04 -9.45
CA LEU A 230 -5.31 1.48 -9.25
C LEU A 230 -5.75 2.17 -10.56
N GLN A 231 -5.13 1.84 -11.69
CA GLN A 231 -5.48 2.40 -13.00
C GLN A 231 -6.90 2.05 -13.42
N HIS A 232 -7.36 0.83 -13.11
CA HIS A 232 -8.66 0.32 -13.52
C HIS A 232 -9.77 0.48 -12.46
N GLY A 233 -9.45 1.00 -11.27
CA GLY A 233 -10.44 1.18 -10.19
C GLY A 233 -11.03 -0.15 -9.70
N VAL A 234 -10.15 -1.13 -9.48
CA VAL A 234 -10.48 -2.49 -9.04
C VAL A 234 -10.78 -2.50 -7.54
N ASP A 235 -11.82 -3.25 -7.15
CA ASP A 235 -12.28 -3.35 -5.76
C ASP A 235 -11.73 -4.62 -5.06
N TYR A 236 -11.56 -5.72 -5.83
CA TYR A 236 -11.12 -7.03 -5.32
C TYR A 236 -9.90 -7.57 -6.04
N LEU A 237 -9.04 -8.22 -5.26
CA LEU A 237 -8.00 -9.11 -5.77
C LEU A 237 -8.37 -10.54 -5.40
N VAL A 238 -8.63 -11.37 -6.41
CA VAL A 238 -9.07 -12.75 -6.23
C VAL A 238 -7.94 -13.70 -6.56
N PHE A 239 -7.47 -14.45 -5.58
CA PHE A 239 -6.43 -15.45 -5.75
C PHE A 239 -7.04 -16.82 -6.04
N ASP A 240 -6.51 -17.46 -7.07
CA ASP A 240 -6.86 -18.81 -7.49
C ASP A 240 -6.42 -19.89 -6.47
N GLN A 241 -5.35 -19.60 -5.73
CA GLN A 241 -4.81 -20.43 -4.66
C GLN A 241 -5.28 -19.98 -3.29
N ASP A 242 -5.41 -20.93 -2.35
CA ASP A 242 -5.70 -20.62 -0.96
C ASP A 242 -4.56 -19.85 -0.30
N LEU A 243 -4.91 -18.74 0.35
CA LEU A 243 -3.95 -17.89 1.04
C LEU A 243 -3.90 -18.23 2.51
N SER A 244 -2.71 -18.35 3.11
CA SER A 244 -2.63 -18.38 4.57
C SER A 244 -3.13 -17.05 5.17
N PRO A 245 -3.59 -17.02 6.44
CA PRO A 245 -4.01 -15.79 7.11
C PRO A 245 -2.96 -14.67 7.05
N ALA A 246 -1.68 -15.02 7.22
CA ALA A 246 -0.57 -14.08 7.17
C ALA A 246 -0.34 -13.54 5.75
N GLN A 247 -0.45 -14.37 4.72
CA GLN A 247 -0.33 -13.94 3.32
C GLN A 247 -1.47 -13.01 2.92
N ALA A 248 -2.72 -13.38 3.22
CA ALA A 248 -3.87 -12.54 2.91
C ALA A 248 -3.78 -11.17 3.60
N ALA A 249 -3.35 -11.14 4.88
CA ALA A 249 -3.13 -9.89 5.60
C ALA A 249 -2.01 -9.06 4.98
N ALA A 250 -0.85 -9.66 4.71
CA ALA A 250 0.30 -8.97 4.14
C ALA A 250 0.02 -8.40 2.73
N ILE A 251 -0.72 -9.14 1.90
CA ILE A 251 -1.13 -8.67 0.57
C ILE A 251 -2.14 -7.54 0.73
N ALA A 252 -3.18 -7.70 1.57
CA ALA A 252 -4.19 -6.65 1.78
C ALA A 252 -3.59 -5.37 2.37
N ASP A 253 -2.62 -5.48 3.28
CA ASP A 253 -1.93 -4.33 3.86
C ASP A 253 -1.05 -3.60 2.82
N LEU A 254 -0.46 -4.34 1.88
CA LEU A 254 0.36 -3.76 0.81
C LEU A 254 -0.48 -3.16 -0.32
N THR A 255 -1.53 -3.85 -0.75
CA THR A 255 -2.35 -3.45 -1.90
C THR A 255 -3.48 -2.50 -1.53
N GLU A 256 -3.89 -2.50 -0.25
CA GLU A 256 -5.10 -1.83 0.25
C GLU A 256 -6.40 -2.23 -0.47
N LEU A 257 -6.39 -3.36 -1.16
CA LEU A 257 -7.56 -3.93 -1.83
C LEU A 257 -8.21 -5.01 -0.98
N LYS A 258 -9.49 -5.33 -1.27
CA LYS A 258 -10.13 -6.50 -0.68
C LYS A 258 -9.52 -7.75 -1.31
N VAL A 259 -8.71 -8.46 -0.54
CA VAL A 259 -8.11 -9.72 -0.97
C VAL A 259 -8.99 -10.90 -0.56
N ILE A 260 -9.39 -11.71 -1.53
CA ILE A 260 -10.10 -12.97 -1.31
C ILE A 260 -9.40 -14.10 -2.06
N ASP A 261 -9.53 -15.32 -1.56
CA ASP A 261 -9.08 -16.52 -2.27
C ASP A 261 -10.26 -17.34 -2.78
N ARG A 262 -9.94 -18.39 -3.56
CA ARG A 262 -10.93 -19.31 -4.12
C ARG A 262 -11.88 -19.88 -3.06
N THR A 263 -11.37 -20.32 -1.91
CA THR A 263 -12.20 -20.87 -0.83
C THR A 263 -13.19 -19.83 -0.30
N GLN A 264 -12.74 -18.59 -0.04
CA GLN A 264 -13.63 -17.52 0.42
C GLN A 264 -14.70 -17.18 -0.62
N LEU A 265 -14.33 -17.10 -1.91
CA LEU A 265 -15.27 -16.85 -3.00
C LEU A 265 -16.37 -17.91 -3.07
N ILE A 266 -16.00 -19.18 -2.97
CA ILE A 266 -16.95 -20.31 -2.98
C ILE A 266 -17.91 -20.24 -1.80
N LEU A 267 -17.40 -19.95 -0.59
CA LEU A 267 -18.22 -19.79 0.60
C LEU A 267 -19.22 -18.63 0.47
N ASP A 268 -18.81 -17.53 -0.18
CA ASP A 268 -19.68 -16.38 -0.42
C ASP A 268 -20.78 -16.71 -1.43
N ILE A 269 -20.48 -17.46 -2.49
CA ILE A 269 -21.49 -17.97 -3.44
C ILE A 269 -22.50 -18.88 -2.74
N PHE A 270 -22.03 -19.82 -1.92
CA PHE A 270 -22.94 -20.72 -1.18
C PHE A 270 -23.82 -19.95 -0.20
N SER A 271 -23.30 -18.90 0.43
CA SER A 271 -24.09 -18.09 1.37
C SER A 271 -25.25 -17.38 0.68
N ARG A 272 -25.07 -16.95 -0.58
CA ARG A 272 -26.11 -16.33 -1.39
C ARG A 272 -27.15 -17.35 -1.90
N ARG A 273 -26.75 -18.59 -2.13
CA ARG A 273 -27.61 -19.65 -2.67
C ARG A 273 -28.35 -20.45 -1.59
N ALA A 274 -27.89 -20.47 -0.35
CA ALA A 274 -28.49 -21.25 0.73
C ALA A 274 -29.88 -20.73 1.14
N GLN A 275 -30.94 -21.43 0.74
CA GLN A 275 -32.33 -21.07 1.08
C GLN A 275 -32.84 -21.74 2.36
N SER A 276 -32.44 -22.99 2.61
CA SER A 276 -32.90 -23.76 3.76
C SER A 276 -32.22 -23.34 5.07
N ARG A 277 -32.92 -23.47 6.19
CA ARG A 277 -32.36 -23.14 7.53
C ARG A 277 -31.12 -23.96 7.85
N ALA A 278 -31.14 -25.26 7.56
CA ALA A 278 -29.99 -26.14 7.76
C ALA A 278 -28.80 -25.74 6.87
N GLY A 279 -29.05 -25.41 5.60
CA GLY A 279 -28.00 -24.97 4.67
C GLY A 279 -27.36 -23.64 5.09
N LYS A 280 -28.17 -22.67 5.52
CA LYS A 280 -27.66 -21.38 6.05
C LYS A 280 -26.73 -21.59 7.24
N ILE A 281 -27.12 -22.44 8.20
CA ILE A 281 -26.31 -22.75 9.38
C ILE A 281 -24.97 -23.41 9.00
N GLN A 282 -24.99 -24.35 8.04
CA GLN A 282 -23.77 -25.03 7.60
C GLN A 282 -22.80 -24.07 6.91
N VAL A 283 -23.30 -23.19 6.04
CA VAL A 283 -22.47 -22.20 5.36
C VAL A 283 -21.91 -21.17 6.35
N GLU A 284 -22.74 -20.72 7.29
CA GLU A 284 -22.29 -19.79 8.34
C GLU A 284 -21.21 -20.41 9.23
N LEU A 285 -21.38 -21.69 9.62
CA LEU A 285 -20.35 -22.43 10.35
C LEU A 285 -19.04 -22.54 9.55
N ALA A 286 -19.12 -22.80 8.25
CA ALA A 286 -17.95 -22.87 7.37
C ALA A 286 -17.26 -21.51 7.26
N GLN A 287 -18.02 -20.42 7.08
CA GLN A 287 -17.49 -19.06 7.09
C GLN A 287 -16.83 -18.70 8.42
N LEU A 288 -17.45 -19.06 9.55
CA LEU A 288 -16.88 -18.82 10.88
C LEU A 288 -15.58 -19.58 11.08
N ARG A 289 -15.53 -20.87 10.73
CA ARG A 289 -14.32 -21.69 10.81
C ARG A 289 -13.18 -21.14 9.95
N TYR A 290 -13.51 -20.65 8.76
CA TYR A 290 -12.53 -20.07 7.84
C TYR A 290 -12.05 -18.67 8.29
N ARG A 291 -12.94 -17.84 8.86
CA ARG A 291 -12.62 -16.48 9.33
C ARG A 291 -11.89 -16.46 10.68
N LEU A 292 -12.19 -17.39 11.59
CA LEU A 292 -11.63 -17.43 12.95
C LEU A 292 -10.09 -17.31 12.98
N PRO A 293 -9.30 -18.12 12.26
CA PRO A 293 -7.83 -18.00 12.26
C PRO A 293 -7.33 -16.71 11.59
N ARG A 294 -8.14 -16.07 10.74
CA ARG A 294 -7.81 -14.80 10.08
C ARG A 294 -8.10 -13.58 10.95
N LEU A 295 -9.00 -13.71 11.93
CA LEU A 295 -9.33 -12.66 12.90
C LEU A 295 -8.33 -12.63 14.07
N THR A 296 -7.89 -13.79 14.55
CA THR A 296 -6.93 -13.88 15.67
C THR A 296 -5.56 -13.31 15.33
N GLY A 297 -5.11 -13.43 14.08
CA GLY A 297 -3.88 -12.78 13.57
C GLY A 297 -3.92 -11.24 13.59
N ARG A 298 -5.12 -10.62 13.54
CA ARG A 298 -5.30 -9.16 13.69
C ARG A 298 -5.18 -8.70 15.15
N GLY A 299 -5.23 -9.62 16.11
CA GLY A 299 -5.10 -9.34 17.54
C GLY A 299 -3.79 -8.66 17.93
N ASN A 300 -2.69 -8.89 17.19
CA ASN A 300 -1.41 -8.24 17.48
C ASN A 300 -1.38 -6.74 17.13
N ALA A 301 -2.26 -6.28 16.22
CA ALA A 301 -2.42 -4.85 15.92
C ALA A 301 -3.29 -4.14 16.97
N LEU A 302 -4.31 -4.84 17.51
CA LEU A 302 -5.16 -4.34 18.60
C LEU A 302 -4.47 -4.41 19.97
N SER A 303 -3.62 -5.41 20.20
CA SER A 303 -2.83 -5.58 21.43
C SER A 303 -1.80 -4.47 21.59
N ARG A 304 -1.26 -3.91 20.50
CA ARG A 304 -0.38 -2.71 20.57
C ARG A 304 -1.11 -1.42 20.97
N LEU A 305 -2.41 -1.31 20.70
CA LEU A 305 -3.25 -0.20 21.20
C LEU A 305 -3.65 -0.39 22.67
N ALA A 306 -3.69 -1.63 23.17
CA ALA A 306 -3.98 -1.93 24.57
C ALA A 306 -2.73 -2.05 25.46
N GLY A 307 -1.55 -2.31 24.88
CA GLY A 307 -0.30 -2.65 25.58
C GLY A 307 0.58 -1.46 25.98
N GLY A 308 0.00 -0.28 26.17
CA GLY A 308 0.70 0.94 26.62
C GLY A 308 0.45 1.32 28.08
N ILE A 309 -0.28 0.50 28.84
CA ILE A 309 -0.46 0.71 30.29
C ILE A 309 0.22 -0.43 31.02
N GLY A 310 1.36 -0.11 31.62
CA GLY A 310 2.01 -0.94 32.63
C GLY A 310 1.08 -1.16 33.81
N GLY A 311 0.21 -2.17 33.70
CA GLY A 311 -0.51 -2.75 34.83
C GLY A 311 0.35 -3.85 35.45
N ARG A 312 1.23 -3.48 36.39
CA ARG A 312 1.67 -4.44 37.40
C ARG A 312 0.43 -4.86 38.19
N GLY A 313 0.00 -6.10 38.03
CA GLY A 313 -0.95 -6.79 38.89
C GLY A 313 -0.25 -7.97 39.60
N PRO A 314 -0.49 -8.21 40.90
CA PRO A 314 0.34 -9.06 41.76
C PRO A 314 -0.11 -10.53 41.78
N GLY A 315 0.86 -11.46 41.97
CA GLY A 315 0.65 -12.88 42.32
C GLY A 315 0.07 -13.73 41.17
N GLU A 316 0.40 -15.00 40.97
CA GLU A 316 1.09 -16.01 41.78
C GLU A 316 1.57 -17.14 40.83
N THR A 317 2.79 -17.61 41.06
CA THR A 317 3.32 -18.98 40.85
C THR A 317 2.83 -19.88 39.70
N ALA A 318 3.79 -20.30 38.85
CA ALA A 318 3.99 -21.72 38.56
C ALA A 318 5.48 -22.02 38.33
N ARG A 319 6.00 -22.96 39.13
CA ARG A 319 7.39 -23.41 39.23
C ARG A 319 7.82 -24.19 37.99
N CYS A 320 9.07 -23.99 37.55
CA CYS A 320 9.80 -24.98 36.77
C CYS A 320 10.34 -26.08 37.69
N ARG A 321 10.15 -27.33 37.28
CA ARG A 321 11.10 -28.43 37.49
C ARG A 321 11.75 -28.71 36.16
#